data_AF-A0AAE8UDD8-F1
#
_entry.id   AF-A0AAE8UDD8-F1
#
_cell.length_a   1.000
_cell.length_b   1.000
_cell.length_c   1.000
_cell.angle_alpha   90.00
_cell.angle_beta   90.00
_cell.angle_gamma   90.00
#
_symmetry.space_group_name_H-M   'P 1'
#
loop_
_entity.id
_entity.type
_entity.pdbx_description
1 polymer ?
#
loop_
_entity_poly.entity_id
_entity_poly.type
_entity_poly.pdbx_seq_one_letter_code
_entity_poly.pdbx_strand_id
1 'polypeptide(L)'
;MNRDYVVERYRTRDGKVPFEEWVAKTRRKDPETVLRILMRVNRAIKRNFGDYKYLREGVWEMRIDCGPGYRIYFAVEHQNVLLLLIGGDKKRQRADVKQAVEYLKDHLSQGKTDGHA
;
A
#
# COMPACT_ATOMS: atom_id res chain seq x y z
N MET A 1 2.85 -25.96 -6.20
CA MET A 1 3.54 -25.02 -5.27
C MET A 1 2.89 -23.66 -5.38
N ASN A 2 2.27 -23.14 -4.32
CA ASN A 2 1.77 -21.76 -4.33
C ASN A 2 2.97 -20.83 -4.17
N ARG A 3 3.22 -19.96 -5.16
CA ARG A 3 4.23 -18.91 -5.05
C ARG A 3 3.69 -17.78 -4.17
N ASP A 4 4.53 -17.31 -3.24
CA ASP A 4 4.26 -16.13 -2.42
C ASP A 4 4.10 -14.88 -3.29
N TYR A 5 3.39 -13.87 -2.77
CA TYR A 5 3.35 -12.56 -3.42
C TYR A 5 4.70 -11.86 -3.27
N VAL A 6 5.17 -11.22 -4.34
CA VAL A 6 6.21 -10.20 -4.25
C VAL A 6 5.56 -8.91 -3.77
N VAL A 7 6.27 -8.14 -2.94
CA VAL A 7 5.81 -6.82 -2.50
C VAL A 7 6.67 -5.74 -3.14
N GLU A 8 6.00 -4.85 -3.86
CA GLU A 8 6.57 -3.63 -4.39
C GLU A 8 5.96 -2.41 -3.72
N ARG A 9 6.66 -1.29 -3.83
CA ARG A 9 6.21 -0.01 -3.29
C ARG A 9 6.15 0.98 -4.42
N TYR A 10 5.02 1.67 -4.51
CA TYR A 10 4.85 2.72 -5.48
C TYR A 10 5.91 3.82 -5.28
N ARG A 11 6.48 4.25 -6.40
CA ARG A 11 7.40 5.37 -6.49
C ARG A 11 6.78 6.42 -7.41
N THR A 12 6.68 7.65 -6.92
CA THR A 12 6.27 8.80 -7.72
C THR A 12 7.34 9.15 -8.75
N ARG A 13 6.97 9.92 -9.78
CA ARG A 13 7.91 10.37 -10.82
C ARG A 13 9.08 11.22 -10.28
N ASP A 14 8.87 11.94 -9.18
CA ASP A 14 9.92 12.71 -8.48
C ASP A 14 10.74 11.86 -7.50
N GLY A 15 10.56 10.53 -7.50
CA GLY A 15 11.39 9.56 -6.77
C GLY A 15 10.93 9.26 -5.35
N LYS A 16 9.87 9.90 -4.84
CA LYS A 16 9.32 9.65 -3.50
C LYS A 16 8.65 8.29 -3.43
N VAL A 17 8.67 7.70 -2.25
CA VAL A 17 8.02 6.41 -1.96
C VAL A 17 7.05 6.65 -0.79
N PRO A 18 5.77 6.97 -1.05
CA PRO A 18 4.83 7.44 -0.02
C PRO A 18 4.70 6.49 1.18
N PHE A 19 4.75 5.18 0.93
CA PHE A 19 4.76 4.17 2.00
C PHE A 19 5.99 4.31 2.92
N GLU A 20 7.18 4.46 2.36
CA GLU A 20 8.43 4.57 3.14
C GLU A 20 8.54 5.92 3.83
N GLU A 21 8.10 7.01 3.21
CA GLU A 21 8.04 8.32 3.85
C GLU A 21 7.14 8.28 5.10
N TRP A 22 5.99 7.61 4.99
CA TRP A 22 5.10 7.42 6.12
C TRP A 22 5.78 6.57 7.22
N VAL A 23 6.43 5.46 6.86
CA VAL A 23 7.15 4.60 7.80
C VAL A 23 8.25 5.37 8.53
N ALA A 24 9.07 6.11 7.79
CA ALA A 24 10.17 6.91 8.35
C ALA A 24 9.67 8.01 9.29
N LYS A 25 8.58 8.69 8.90
CA LYS A 25 7.93 9.73 9.71
C LYS A 25 7.34 9.16 11.00
N THR A 26 6.63 8.04 10.92
CA THR A 26 5.92 7.46 12.07
C THR A 26 6.88 6.74 13.02
N ARG A 27 7.91 6.06 12.51
CA ARG A 27 8.87 5.29 13.32
C ARG A 27 9.51 6.11 14.45
N ARG A 28 9.76 7.39 14.22
CA ARG A 28 10.34 8.31 15.23
C ARG A 28 9.40 8.58 16.41
N LYS A 29 8.09 8.44 16.21
CA LYS A 29 7.04 8.75 17.20
C LYS A 29 6.42 7.50 17.78
N ASP A 30 6.20 6.49 16.94
CA ASP A 30 5.50 5.26 17.28
C ASP A 30 6.10 4.08 16.48
N PRO A 31 7.21 3.50 16.96
CA PRO A 31 7.86 2.36 16.30
C PRO A 31 7.04 1.07 16.36
N GLU A 32 6.19 0.90 17.38
CA GLU A 32 5.33 -0.28 17.56
C GLU A 32 4.24 -0.34 16.48
N THR A 33 3.59 0.79 16.18
CA THR A 33 2.65 0.88 15.05
C THR A 33 3.32 0.52 13.72
N VAL A 34 4.55 1.00 13.49
CA VAL A 34 5.30 0.67 12.28
C VAL A 34 5.57 -0.84 12.21
N LEU A 35 5.96 -1.48 13.32
CA LEU A 35 6.17 -2.91 13.37
C LEU A 35 4.90 -3.68 13.00
N ARG A 36 3.75 -3.30 13.54
CA ARG A 36 2.44 -3.93 13.23
C ARG A 36 2.07 -3.82 11.75
N ILE A 37 2.32 -2.67 11.14
CA ILE A 37 2.11 -2.44 9.70
C ILE A 37 3.01 -3.36 8.88
N LEU A 38 4.31 -3.41 9.19
CA LEU A 38 5.25 -4.27 8.46
C LEU A 38 4.93 -5.76 8.65
N MET A 39 4.49 -6.17 9.84
CA MET A 39 4.01 -7.54 10.08
C MET A 39 2.77 -7.86 9.24
N ARG A 40 1.84 -6.91 9.07
CA ARG A 40 0.67 -7.11 8.19
C ARG A 40 1.10 -7.30 6.73
N VAL A 41 2.06 -6.52 6.25
CA VAL A 41 2.63 -6.69 4.90
C VAL A 41 3.31 -8.05 4.75
N ASN A 42 4.10 -8.49 5.73
CA ASN A 42 4.75 -9.81 5.72
C ASN A 42 3.74 -10.97 5.68
N ARG A 43 2.59 -10.82 6.33
CA ARG A 43 1.50 -11.81 6.22
C ARG A 43 0.84 -11.78 4.85
N ALA A 44 0.66 -10.60 4.26
CA ALA A 44 0.10 -10.44 2.92
C ALA A 44 0.95 -11.14 1.85
N ILE A 45 2.29 -11.11 1.97
CA ILE A 45 3.23 -11.88 1.14
C ILE A 45 2.86 -13.38 1.12
N LYS A 46 2.51 -13.92 2.29
CA LYS A 46 2.06 -15.32 2.48
C LYS A 46 0.58 -15.53 2.16
N ARG A 47 -0.01 -14.66 1.34
CA ARG A 47 -1.42 -14.67 0.93
C ARG A 47 -2.42 -14.50 2.09
N ASN A 48 -1.96 -13.97 3.23
CA ASN A 48 -2.78 -13.69 4.40
C ASN A 48 -2.91 -12.18 4.63
N PHE A 49 -3.88 -11.57 3.95
CA PHE A 49 -4.13 -10.13 4.01
C PHE A 49 -4.88 -9.68 5.29
N GLY A 50 -5.39 -10.63 6.09
CA GLY A 50 -6.16 -10.35 7.30
C GLY A 50 -7.52 -9.72 7.00
N ASP A 51 -7.83 -8.59 7.63
CA ASP A 51 -9.01 -7.78 7.29
C ASP A 51 -8.66 -6.88 6.10
N TYR A 52 -9.24 -7.17 4.93
CA TYR A 52 -9.05 -6.42 3.69
C TYR A 52 -10.35 -6.27 2.90
N LYS A 53 -10.42 -5.26 2.04
CA LYS A 53 -11.60 -4.97 1.23
C LYS A 53 -11.23 -4.32 -0.10
N TYR A 54 -11.89 -4.75 -1.17
CA TYR A 54 -11.86 -4.04 -2.45
C TYR A 54 -12.60 -2.71 -2.31
N LEU A 55 -11.99 -1.64 -2.81
CA LEU A 55 -12.58 -0.31 -2.81
C LEU A 55 -13.09 0.02 -4.21
N ARG A 56 -12.21 0.51 -5.08
CA ARG A 56 -12.55 0.88 -6.47
C ARG A 56 -11.29 0.99 -7.31
N GLU A 57 -11.48 0.94 -8.63
CA GLU A 57 -10.44 1.24 -9.62
C GLU A 57 -9.12 0.49 -9.37
N GLY A 58 -9.21 -0.79 -8.98
CA GLY A 58 -8.04 -1.64 -8.70
C GLY A 58 -7.42 -1.47 -7.31
N VAL A 59 -7.90 -0.52 -6.50
CA VAL A 59 -7.40 -0.27 -5.14
C VAL A 59 -8.15 -1.10 -4.11
N TRP A 60 -7.36 -1.68 -3.21
CA TRP A 60 -7.78 -2.43 -2.02
C TRP A 60 -7.27 -1.73 -0.76
N GLU A 61 -7.91 -2.01 0.38
CA GLU A 61 -7.39 -1.64 1.70
C GLU A 61 -7.15 -2.88 2.57
N MET A 62 -6.07 -2.87 3.35
CA MET A 62 -5.90 -3.73 4.53
C MET A 62 -6.13 -2.87 5.77
N ARG A 63 -7.11 -3.24 6.60
CA ARG A 63 -7.41 -2.54 7.85
C ARG A 63 -6.59 -3.12 8.99
N ILE A 64 -6.00 -2.24 9.78
CA ILE A 64 -5.17 -2.59 10.93
C ILE A 64 -5.88 -2.07 12.17
N ASP A 65 -6.29 -3.02 13.02
CA ASP A 65 -7.01 -2.74 14.26
C ASP A 65 -6.04 -2.34 15.37
N CYS A 66 -5.41 -1.17 15.20
CA CYS A 66 -4.62 -0.52 16.23
C CYS A 66 -4.62 1.01 16.05
N GLY A 67 -4.54 1.73 17.16
CA GLY A 67 -4.48 3.19 17.18
C GLY A 67 -5.68 3.85 16.48
N PRO A 68 -5.47 4.88 15.63
CA PRO A 68 -6.55 5.63 14.96
C PRO A 68 -7.30 4.85 13.87
N GLY A 69 -6.91 3.60 13.59
CA GLY A 69 -7.45 2.78 12.51
C GLY A 69 -6.67 2.96 11.21
N TYR A 70 -5.42 2.48 11.20
CA TYR A 70 -4.55 2.53 10.04
C TYR A 70 -5.07 1.66 8.89
N ARG A 71 -4.81 2.11 7.66
CA ARG A 71 -5.15 1.41 6.43
C ARG A 71 -3.97 1.40 5.49
N ILE A 72 -3.57 0.23 5.03
CA ILE A 72 -2.62 0.12 3.93
C ILE A 72 -3.43 0.05 2.66
N TYR A 73 -3.26 1.02 1.76
CA TYR A 73 -3.88 0.97 0.43
C TYR A 73 -2.90 0.33 -0.53
N PHE A 74 -3.39 -0.63 -1.30
CA PHE A 74 -2.57 -1.44 -2.19
C PHE A 74 -3.34 -1.86 -3.44
N ALA A 75 -2.61 -2.30 -4.45
CA ALA A 75 -3.15 -3.01 -5.60
C ALA A 75 -2.56 -4.40 -5.67
N VAL A 76 -3.27 -5.33 -6.31
CA VAL A 76 -2.78 -6.67 -6.61
C VAL A 76 -2.86 -6.89 -8.09
N GLU A 77 -1.73 -7.24 -8.70
CA GLU A 77 -1.65 -7.61 -10.11
C GLU A 77 -0.78 -8.86 -10.23
N HIS A 78 -1.33 -9.91 -10.85
CA HIS A 78 -0.73 -11.25 -10.91
C HIS A 78 -0.29 -11.76 -9.53
N GLN A 79 1.02 -11.76 -9.26
CA GLN A 79 1.62 -12.19 -8.00
C GLN A 79 2.39 -11.05 -7.30
N ASN A 80 2.00 -9.80 -7.58
CA ASN A 80 2.62 -8.62 -7.01
C ASN A 80 1.60 -7.84 -6.18
N VAL A 81 1.99 -7.49 -4.96
CA VAL A 81 1.28 -6.57 -4.07
C VAL A 81 2.00 -5.22 -4.14
N LEU A 82 1.39 -4.26 -4.83
CA LEU A 82 1.89 -2.90 -4.92
C LEU A 82 1.34 -2.06 -3.76
N LEU A 83 2.21 -1.68 -2.83
CA LEU A 83 1.88 -0.79 -1.72
C LEU A 83 1.85 0.66 -2.21
N LEU A 84 0.70 1.34 -2.05
CA LEU A 84 0.48 2.68 -2.58
C LEU A 84 0.76 3.74 -1.51
N LEU A 85 0.04 3.68 -0.39
CA LEU A 85 0.20 4.59 0.75
C LEU A 85 -0.44 4.02 2.03
N ILE A 86 -0.17 4.67 3.16
CA ILE A 86 -0.79 4.36 4.45
C ILE A 86 -1.67 5.53 4.90
N GLY A 87 -2.95 5.25 5.13
CA GLY A 87 -3.90 6.17 5.75
C GLY A 87 -3.88 6.03 7.27
N GLY A 88 -3.90 7.16 7.97
CA GLY A 88 -3.80 7.23 9.43
C GLY A 88 -5.03 7.75 10.16
N ASP A 89 -6.11 8.07 9.47
CA ASP A 89 -7.34 8.61 10.08
C ASP A 89 -8.56 8.17 9.27
N LYS A 90 -9.57 7.61 9.95
CA LYS A 90 -10.86 7.24 9.32
C LYS A 90 -11.53 8.43 8.63
N LYS A 91 -11.42 9.64 9.19
CA LYS A 91 -12.01 10.87 8.60
C LYS A 91 -11.38 11.22 7.24
N ARG A 92 -10.13 10.81 7.01
CA ARG A 92 -9.40 11.06 5.77
C ARG A 92 -9.52 9.93 4.74
N GLN A 93 -10.20 8.83 5.08
CA GLN A 93 -10.28 7.65 4.21
C GLN A 93 -10.71 8.01 2.78
N ARG A 94 -11.72 8.87 2.59
CA ARG A 94 -12.16 9.26 1.23
C ARG A 94 -11.05 9.93 0.42
N ALA A 95 -10.27 10.81 1.05
CA ALA A 95 -9.14 11.49 0.41
C ALA A 95 -7.99 10.52 0.15
N ASP A 96 -7.68 9.65 1.12
CA ASP A 96 -6.61 8.66 0.99
C ASP A 96 -6.90 7.65 -0.14
N VAL A 97 -8.16 7.20 -0.28
CA VAL A 97 -8.55 6.30 -1.38
C VAL A 97 -8.46 7.02 -2.73
N LYS A 98 -8.83 8.30 -2.80
CA LYS A 98 -8.63 9.10 -4.01
C LYS A 98 -7.14 9.15 -4.38
N GLN A 99 -6.28 9.44 -3.41
CA GLN A 99 -4.83 9.50 -3.63
C GLN A 99 -4.25 8.14 -4.06
N ALA A 100 -4.73 7.05 -3.47
CA ALA A 100 -4.29 5.70 -3.82
C ALA A 100 -4.65 5.36 -5.27
N VAL A 101 -5.84 5.73 -5.73
CA VAL A 101 -6.25 5.55 -7.13
C VAL A 101 -5.35 6.36 -8.06
N GLU A 102 -5.01 7.60 -7.71
CA GLU A 102 -4.09 8.44 -8.49
C GLU A 102 -2.69 7.80 -8.58
N TYR A 103 -2.16 7.27 -7.47
CA TYR A 103 -0.87 6.57 -7.46
C TYR A 103 -0.88 5.30 -8.30
N LEU A 104 -1.95 4.52 -8.26
CA LEU A 104 -2.07 3.33 -9.10
C LEU A 104 -2.12 3.71 -10.58
N LYS A 105 -2.90 4.74 -10.95
CA LYS A 105 -2.95 5.23 -12.33
C LYS A 105 -1.59 5.74 -12.81
N ASP A 106 -0.87 6.47 -11.95
CA ASP A 106 0.47 6.94 -12.29
C ASP A 106 1.43 5.77 -12.52
N HIS A 107 1.46 4.79 -11.61
CA HIS A 107 2.28 3.59 -11.75
C HIS A 107 2.01 2.84 -13.06
N LEU A 108 0.74 2.61 -13.40
CA LEU A 108 0.34 1.95 -14.65
C LEU A 108 0.70 2.78 -15.89
N SER A 109 0.75 4.11 -15.78
CA SER A 109 1.18 4.98 -16.88
C SER A 109 2.70 4.92 -17.08
N GLN A 110 3.47 4.76 -16.01
CA GLN A 110 4.93 4.60 -16.08
C GLN A 110 5.28 3.28 -16.81
N GLY A 111 4.67 2.16 -16.42
CA GLY A 111 4.95 0.84 -17.01
C GLY A 111 4.53 0.65 -18.47
N LYS A 112 3.66 1.51 -19.01
CA LYS A 112 3.32 1.51 -20.45
C LYS A 112 4.40 2.14 -21.34
N THR A 113 5.34 2.88 -20.77
CA THR A 113 6.40 3.56 -21.52
C THR A 113 7.57 2.62 -21.83
N ASP A 114 7.73 1.55 -21.05
CA ASP A 114 8.84 0.59 -21.16
C ASP A 114 8.55 -0.60 -22.10
N GLY A 115 7.38 -0.61 -22.76
CA GLY A 115 6.91 -1.69 -23.66
C GLY A 115 7.09 -1.42 -25.16
N HIS A 116 7.90 -0.43 -25.55
CA HIS A 116 8.27 -0.17 -26.94
C HIS A 116 9.79 -0.21 -27.10
N ALA A 117 10.32 -1.43 -27.13
CA ALA A 117 11.63 -1.77 -27.69
C ALA A 117 11.56 -3.17 -28.29
#